data_AF-A0A8H4FDI8-F1
#
_entry.id   AF-A0A8H4FDI8-F1
#
_cell.length_a   1.000
_cell.length_b   1.000
_cell.length_c   1.000
_cell.angle_alpha   90.00
_cell.angle_beta   90.00
_cell.angle_gamma   90.00
#
_symmetry.space_group_name_H-M   'P 1'
#
loop_
_entity.id
_entity.type
_entity.pdbx_description
1 polymer ?
#
loop_
_entity_poly.entity_id
_entity_poly.type
_entity_poly.pdbx_seq_one_letter_code
_entity_poly.pdbx_strand_id
1 'polypeptide(L)'
;MSTFDVATGTGGLDASLMFELERPENTGSAFNNTFAAMWDFLTPRSSVSDLLALSVVAAAAACDGPKIPFRAGRIDATEAGPAGVPKPEDGLETTRQTFKRAGFNDEDMITMVACGHSLGNIHSVDFPEMVAGEPSEENIAHFDASPTNFDNAVVTEYLENETANPLVVGANDTMNSDKRIFGSDGNATMSSLSDPLTFKSKCTRIFERMIDTVPASVTLTEPLDIVDIKPYVDPPRLQSDGSLLFEGRIRVRNNAETGINGDDLEVSLNYLDRQGSPDADVIVASRARSRGGQSYGFWGNTFTWFEFSRSINASTGISNFNILLKTTSTGTTSILDNSNTGGYPVDSNFLYQQTDSCITGTGVAARLHAAQNFGDAELGCVWFDAHDYFNTPDTVMSGYFDSMPISMLAGQCLKGMLETVPGHRSISLERLVHVGMRDVNRLERARVGEAGFDVI
;
A
#
# COMPACT_ATOMS: atom_id res chain seq x y z
N MET A 1 -4.03 -17.17 -9.05
CA MET A 1 -3.21 -18.07 -9.90
C MET A 1 -3.95 -19.33 -10.34
N SER A 2 -4.69 -20.00 -9.45
CA SER A 2 -5.41 -21.28 -9.70
C SER A 2 -6.48 -21.19 -10.78
N THR A 3 -6.99 -19.98 -11.02
CA THR A 3 -7.97 -19.65 -12.07
C THR A 3 -7.35 -19.36 -13.43
N PHE A 4 -6.01 -19.36 -13.54
CA PHE A 4 -5.33 -19.17 -14.83
C PHE A 4 -5.57 -20.36 -15.75
N ASP A 5 -5.78 -20.05 -17.04
CA ASP A 5 -5.86 -21.04 -18.10
C ASP A 5 -4.85 -20.72 -19.19
N VAL A 6 -3.85 -21.58 -19.34
CA VAL A 6 -2.79 -21.46 -20.36
C VAL A 6 -3.33 -21.49 -21.79
N ALA A 7 -4.48 -22.12 -22.04
CA ALA A 7 -5.05 -22.26 -23.37
C ALA A 7 -5.74 -20.98 -23.83
N THR A 8 -6.37 -20.26 -22.91
CA THR A 8 -7.05 -18.97 -23.20
C THR A 8 -6.18 -17.76 -22.88
N GLY A 9 -5.19 -17.92 -22.00
CA GLY A 9 -4.36 -16.82 -21.48
C GLY A 9 -5.12 -15.90 -20.52
N THR A 10 -6.19 -16.36 -19.88
CA THR A 10 -7.05 -15.57 -18.98
C THR A 10 -6.96 -16.05 -17.53
N GLY A 11 -7.36 -15.20 -16.58
CA GLY A 11 -7.30 -15.48 -15.14
C GLY A 11 -5.89 -15.28 -14.57
N GLY A 12 -5.62 -15.89 -13.42
CA GLY A 12 -4.31 -15.79 -12.77
C GLY A 12 -4.35 -14.93 -11.52
N LEU A 13 -3.34 -14.09 -11.32
CA LEU A 13 -3.28 -13.11 -10.23
C LEU A 13 -3.74 -11.75 -10.74
N ASP A 14 -5.06 -11.62 -10.91
CA ASP A 14 -5.77 -10.44 -11.41
C ASP A 14 -6.76 -9.88 -10.38
N ALA A 15 -6.70 -10.35 -9.13
CA ALA A 15 -7.62 -9.97 -8.05
C ALA A 15 -9.11 -10.25 -8.31
N SER A 16 -9.47 -11.06 -9.31
CA SER A 16 -10.85 -11.53 -9.53
C SER A 16 -11.48 -12.17 -8.29
N LEU A 17 -10.65 -12.73 -7.40
CA LEU A 17 -11.02 -13.30 -6.09
C LEU A 17 -11.90 -12.37 -5.24
N MET A 18 -11.80 -11.05 -5.39
CA MET A 18 -12.67 -10.10 -4.66
C MET A 18 -14.16 -10.26 -4.99
N PHE A 19 -14.49 -10.86 -6.15
CA PHE A 19 -15.85 -11.17 -6.58
C PHE A 19 -16.24 -12.63 -6.30
N GLU A 20 -15.39 -13.38 -5.60
CA GLU A 20 -15.48 -14.85 -5.47
C GLU A 20 -15.49 -15.32 -4.01
N LEU A 21 -15.62 -14.40 -3.06
CA LEU A 21 -15.49 -14.65 -1.62
C LEU A 21 -16.53 -15.64 -1.07
N GLU A 22 -17.69 -15.77 -1.71
CA GLU A 22 -18.77 -16.67 -1.28
C GLU A 22 -18.69 -18.06 -1.94
N ARG A 23 -17.65 -18.33 -2.73
CA ARG A 23 -17.51 -19.63 -3.40
C ARG A 23 -17.14 -20.73 -2.41
N PRO A 24 -17.65 -21.97 -2.58
CA PRO A 24 -17.33 -23.08 -1.70
C PRO A 24 -15.84 -23.43 -1.59
N GLU A 25 -15.03 -23.07 -2.59
CA GLU A 25 -13.58 -23.23 -2.55
C GLU A 25 -12.83 -22.13 -1.78
N ASN A 26 -13.51 -21.06 -1.36
CA ASN A 26 -12.95 -19.89 -0.68
C ASN A 26 -13.51 -19.71 0.74
N THR A 27 -13.95 -20.81 1.37
CA THR A 27 -14.55 -20.82 2.71
C THR A 27 -13.66 -20.11 3.75
N GLY A 28 -14.30 -19.40 4.67
CA GLY A 28 -13.67 -18.73 5.80
C GLY A 28 -13.53 -17.22 5.62
N SER A 29 -13.02 -16.55 6.66
CA SER A 29 -12.90 -15.09 6.70
C SER A 29 -11.56 -14.55 6.15
N ALA A 30 -10.61 -15.43 5.85
CA ALA A 30 -9.22 -15.08 5.53
C ALA A 30 -9.09 -14.09 4.35
N PHE A 31 -9.81 -14.32 3.25
CA PHE A 31 -9.75 -13.44 2.10
C PHE A 31 -10.38 -12.08 2.38
N ASN A 32 -11.54 -12.03 3.04
CA ASN A 32 -12.18 -10.77 3.41
C ASN A 32 -11.27 -9.93 4.33
N ASN A 33 -10.64 -10.57 5.32
CA ASN A 33 -9.68 -9.92 6.21
C ASN A 33 -8.45 -9.41 5.45
N THR A 34 -7.97 -10.17 4.46
CA THR A 34 -6.83 -9.79 3.61
C THR A 34 -7.17 -8.57 2.76
N PHE A 35 -8.33 -8.55 2.10
CA PHE A 35 -8.77 -7.39 1.32
C PHE A 35 -9.02 -6.16 2.20
N ALA A 36 -9.59 -6.34 3.39
CA ALA A 36 -9.75 -5.25 4.36
C ALA A 36 -8.39 -4.67 4.79
N ALA A 37 -7.38 -5.52 5.04
CA ALA A 37 -6.04 -5.08 5.40
C ALA A 37 -5.31 -4.35 4.26
N MET A 38 -5.67 -4.64 3.01
CA MET A 38 -5.08 -3.99 1.83
C MET A 38 -5.68 -2.62 1.50
N TRP A 39 -6.83 -2.28 2.09
CA TRP A 39 -7.60 -1.08 1.75
C TRP A 39 -6.76 0.20 1.77
N ASP A 40 -5.90 0.36 2.80
CA ASP A 40 -5.07 1.55 2.98
C ASP A 40 -3.90 1.66 1.98
N PHE A 41 -3.63 0.60 1.21
CA PHE A 41 -2.51 0.53 0.27
C PHE A 41 -2.96 0.61 -1.20
N LEU A 42 -4.27 0.58 -1.46
CA LEU A 42 -4.84 0.75 -2.79
C LEU A 42 -4.71 2.21 -3.23
N THR A 43 -4.12 2.43 -4.40
CA THR A 43 -3.97 3.77 -4.99
C THR A 43 -4.20 3.70 -6.49
N PRO A 44 -4.36 4.83 -7.20
CA PRO A 44 -4.37 4.84 -8.66
C PRO A 44 -3.09 4.27 -9.31
N ARG A 45 -2.04 3.97 -8.53
CA ARG A 45 -0.77 3.40 -9.00
C ARG A 45 -0.48 2.01 -8.42
N SER A 46 -1.32 1.47 -7.55
CA SER A 46 -1.16 0.14 -6.94
C SER A 46 -2.46 -0.62 -7.06
N SER A 47 -2.50 -1.62 -7.94
CA SER A 47 -3.65 -2.50 -8.10
C SER A 47 -3.78 -3.48 -6.92
N VAL A 48 -5.00 -3.96 -6.66
CA VAL A 48 -5.23 -5.00 -5.63
C VAL A 48 -4.44 -6.26 -5.96
N SER A 49 -4.32 -6.60 -7.23
CA SER A 49 -3.55 -7.74 -7.73
C SER A 49 -2.05 -7.60 -7.45
N ASP A 50 -1.45 -6.42 -7.59
CA ASP A 50 -0.07 -6.17 -7.16
C ASP A 50 0.06 -6.23 -5.63
N LEU A 51 -0.94 -5.76 -4.87
CA LEU A 51 -0.94 -5.87 -3.41
C LEU A 51 -1.02 -7.33 -2.93
N LEU A 52 -1.84 -8.18 -3.57
CA LEU A 52 -1.90 -9.61 -3.28
C LEU A 52 -0.55 -10.30 -3.53
N ALA A 53 0.10 -10.00 -4.65
CA ALA A 53 1.46 -10.49 -4.94
C ALA A 53 2.47 -10.02 -3.87
N LEU A 54 2.41 -8.74 -3.51
CA LEU A 54 3.30 -8.16 -2.50
C LEU A 54 3.05 -8.77 -1.10
N SER A 55 1.82 -9.14 -0.78
CA SER A 55 1.51 -9.82 0.48
C SER A 55 2.13 -11.21 0.58
N VAL A 56 2.23 -11.97 -0.51
CA VAL A 56 2.98 -13.24 -0.51
C VAL A 56 4.46 -12.98 -0.21
N VAL A 57 5.04 -11.97 -0.85
CA VAL A 57 6.44 -11.56 -0.67
C VAL A 57 6.69 -11.12 0.79
N ALA A 58 5.80 -10.31 1.36
CA ALA A 58 5.89 -9.82 2.72
C ALA A 58 5.66 -10.90 3.78
N ALA A 59 4.67 -11.80 3.57
CA ALA A 59 4.40 -12.91 4.46
C ALA A 59 5.57 -13.89 4.51
N ALA A 60 6.11 -14.28 3.35
CA ALA A 60 7.31 -15.10 3.27
C ALA A 60 8.48 -14.44 4.03
N ALA A 61 8.68 -13.13 3.84
CA ALA A 61 9.74 -12.40 4.52
C ALA A 61 9.58 -12.32 6.04
N ALA A 62 8.34 -12.15 6.53
CA ALA A 62 8.03 -12.06 7.94
C ALA A 62 8.24 -13.39 8.68
N CYS A 63 8.17 -14.51 7.97
CA CYS A 63 8.40 -15.86 8.47
C CYS A 63 9.80 -16.39 8.15
N ASP A 64 10.80 -15.51 7.95
CA ASP A 64 12.19 -15.87 7.61
C ASP A 64 12.37 -16.68 6.29
N GLY A 65 11.36 -16.63 5.43
CA GLY A 65 11.30 -17.32 4.15
C GLY A 65 12.14 -16.71 3.02
N PRO A 66 11.94 -17.22 1.79
CA PRO A 66 12.73 -16.82 0.63
C PRO A 66 12.52 -15.36 0.21
N LYS A 67 13.55 -14.75 -0.38
CA LYS A 67 13.45 -13.47 -1.06
C LYS A 67 12.87 -13.69 -2.46
N ILE A 68 11.55 -13.56 -2.57
CA ILE A 68 10.80 -13.75 -3.83
C ILE A 68 10.93 -12.46 -4.67
N PRO A 69 11.41 -12.53 -5.93
CA PRO A 69 11.41 -11.38 -6.83
C PRO A 69 9.98 -10.85 -7.03
N PHE A 70 9.78 -9.56 -6.81
CA PHE A 70 8.49 -8.90 -6.99
C PHE A 70 8.50 -8.08 -8.27
N ARG A 71 7.58 -8.37 -9.19
CA ARG A 71 7.29 -7.54 -10.37
C ARG A 71 5.96 -6.84 -10.17
N ALA A 72 5.77 -5.66 -10.74
CA ALA A 72 4.51 -4.92 -10.69
C ALA A 72 3.84 -4.82 -12.07
N GLY A 73 2.68 -4.19 -12.13
CA GLY A 73 1.94 -3.93 -13.37
C GLY A 73 0.74 -4.85 -13.58
N ARG A 74 0.31 -5.59 -12.55
CA ARG A 74 -0.92 -6.38 -12.64
C ARG A 74 -2.13 -5.49 -12.80
N ILE A 75 -3.11 -5.98 -13.54
CA ILE A 75 -4.36 -5.29 -13.82
C ILE A 75 -5.48 -6.03 -13.08
N ASP A 76 -6.25 -5.27 -12.30
CA ASP A 76 -7.39 -5.82 -11.57
C ASP A 76 -8.50 -6.22 -12.55
N ALA A 77 -9.05 -7.41 -12.34
CA ALA A 77 -10.24 -7.88 -13.00
C ALA A 77 -11.45 -7.02 -12.57
N THR A 78 -12.43 -6.91 -13.46
CA THR A 78 -13.68 -6.20 -13.20
C THR A 78 -14.85 -7.13 -12.91
N GLU A 79 -14.61 -8.44 -12.93
CA GLU A 79 -15.59 -9.50 -12.71
C GLU A 79 -14.92 -10.75 -12.12
N ALA A 80 -15.74 -11.69 -11.68
CA ALA A 80 -15.27 -12.98 -11.18
C ALA A 80 -14.63 -13.82 -12.30
N GLY A 81 -13.53 -14.50 -11.99
CA GLY A 81 -12.87 -15.47 -12.85
C GLY A 81 -13.56 -16.84 -12.82
N PRO A 82 -13.05 -17.83 -13.56
CA PRO A 82 -13.58 -19.19 -13.53
C PRO A 82 -13.36 -19.86 -12.17
N ALA A 83 -14.33 -20.67 -11.73
CA ALA A 83 -14.17 -21.52 -10.55
C ALA A 83 -13.16 -22.66 -10.81
N GLY A 84 -12.72 -23.33 -9.73
CA GLY A 84 -11.92 -24.54 -9.84
C GLY A 84 -10.57 -24.49 -9.14
N VAL A 85 -10.50 -23.83 -7.98
CA VAL A 85 -9.42 -24.05 -7.01
C VAL A 85 -9.51 -25.50 -6.51
N PRO A 86 -8.41 -26.27 -6.47
CA PRO A 86 -8.45 -27.65 -5.99
C PRO A 86 -8.94 -27.73 -4.55
N LYS A 87 -9.84 -28.67 -4.28
CA LYS A 87 -10.34 -28.98 -2.94
C LYS A 87 -9.62 -30.18 -2.33
N PRO A 88 -9.58 -30.28 -0.98
CA PRO A 88 -8.92 -31.39 -0.31
C PRO A 88 -9.57 -32.75 -0.59
N GLU A 89 -10.85 -32.82 -0.96
CA GLU A 89 -11.53 -34.04 -1.40
C GLU A 89 -11.29 -34.41 -2.87
N ASP A 90 -10.71 -33.52 -3.68
CA ASP A 90 -10.50 -33.79 -5.10
C ASP A 90 -9.50 -34.94 -5.31
N GLY A 91 -9.78 -35.76 -6.31
CA GLY A 91 -8.89 -36.83 -6.73
C GLY A 91 -7.61 -36.29 -7.38
N LEU A 92 -6.49 -37.02 -7.22
CA LEU A 92 -5.16 -36.60 -7.69
C LEU A 92 -5.14 -36.19 -9.18
N GLU A 93 -5.85 -36.92 -10.06
CA GLU A 93 -5.86 -36.59 -11.49
C GLU A 93 -6.59 -35.28 -11.78
N THR A 94 -7.69 -34.98 -11.06
CA THR A 94 -8.38 -33.70 -11.13
C THR A 94 -7.44 -32.57 -10.67
N THR A 95 -6.76 -32.76 -9.54
CA THR A 95 -5.78 -31.80 -9.03
C THR A 95 -4.67 -31.55 -10.06
N ARG A 96 -4.07 -32.61 -10.63
CA ARG A 96 -3.04 -32.49 -11.67
C ARG A 96 -3.53 -31.72 -12.89
N GLN A 97 -4.77 -31.95 -13.33
CA GLN A 97 -5.35 -31.22 -14.47
C GLN A 97 -5.52 -29.73 -14.15
N THR A 98 -5.92 -29.38 -12.93
CA THR A 98 -6.01 -27.98 -12.50
C THR A 98 -4.64 -27.29 -12.51
N PHE A 99 -3.61 -27.92 -11.93
CA PHE A 99 -2.25 -27.35 -11.96
C PHE A 99 -1.70 -27.24 -13.39
N LYS A 100 -1.90 -28.26 -14.22
CA LYS A 100 -1.50 -28.23 -15.64
C LYS A 100 -2.21 -27.13 -16.42
N ARG A 101 -3.50 -26.91 -16.19
CA ARG A 101 -4.28 -25.80 -16.78
C ARG A 101 -3.68 -24.44 -16.40
N ALA A 102 -3.19 -24.30 -15.17
CA ALA A 102 -2.50 -23.10 -14.72
C ALA A 102 -1.01 -23.03 -15.16
N GLY A 103 -0.49 -24.03 -15.89
CA GLY A 103 0.89 -24.03 -16.40
C GLY A 103 1.94 -24.63 -15.46
N PHE A 104 1.52 -25.49 -14.52
CA PHE A 104 2.38 -26.14 -13.54
C PHE A 104 2.41 -27.66 -13.76
N ASN A 105 3.61 -28.24 -13.74
CA ASN A 105 3.77 -29.69 -13.86
C ASN A 105 3.59 -30.41 -12.50
N ASP A 106 3.82 -31.72 -12.46
CA ASP A 106 3.61 -32.50 -11.22
C ASP A 106 4.63 -32.14 -10.11
N GLU A 107 5.89 -31.88 -10.48
CA GLU A 107 6.93 -31.42 -9.52
C GLU A 107 6.58 -30.04 -8.97
N ASP A 108 6.11 -29.12 -9.83
CA ASP A 108 5.63 -27.80 -9.46
C ASP A 108 4.45 -27.90 -8.48
N MET A 109 3.51 -28.81 -8.72
CA MET A 109 2.36 -29.05 -7.84
C MET A 109 2.82 -29.51 -6.44
N ILE A 110 3.68 -30.53 -6.37
CA ILE A 110 4.20 -31.04 -5.08
C ILE A 110 4.98 -29.93 -4.36
N THR A 111 5.86 -29.24 -5.08
CA THR A 111 6.68 -28.16 -4.54
C THR A 111 5.80 -27.02 -4.02
N MET A 112 4.80 -26.58 -4.79
CA MET A 112 3.93 -25.48 -4.39
C MET A 112 3.13 -25.80 -3.13
N VAL A 113 2.57 -27.01 -3.03
CA VAL A 113 1.81 -27.44 -1.85
C VAL A 113 2.73 -27.55 -0.64
N ALA A 114 3.90 -28.20 -0.77
CA ALA A 114 4.86 -28.29 0.34
C ALA A 114 5.37 -26.91 0.80
N CYS A 115 5.70 -26.01 -0.13
CA CYS A 115 6.12 -24.66 0.22
C CYS A 115 4.99 -23.84 0.86
N GLY A 116 3.76 -23.95 0.36
CA GLY A 116 2.60 -23.24 0.91
C GLY A 116 2.23 -23.72 2.32
N HIS A 117 2.18 -25.04 2.51
CA HIS A 117 1.83 -25.68 3.78
C HIS A 117 3.02 -25.80 4.75
N SER A 118 4.16 -25.14 4.49
CA SER A 118 5.14 -24.87 5.54
C SER A 118 4.65 -23.80 6.53
N LEU A 119 3.59 -23.06 6.20
CA LEU A 119 3.04 -22.02 7.06
C LEU A 119 1.56 -22.25 7.33
N GLY A 120 1.12 -21.85 8.52
CA GLY A 120 -0.30 -21.74 8.85
C GLY A 120 -0.95 -23.02 9.36
N ASN A 121 -2.24 -23.14 9.07
CA ASN A 121 -3.16 -24.07 9.72
C ASN A 121 -4.50 -24.19 8.98
N ILE A 122 -5.29 -25.17 9.42
CA ILE A 122 -6.71 -25.34 9.12
C ILE A 122 -7.53 -24.92 10.35
N HIS A 123 -8.59 -24.14 10.13
CA HIS A 123 -9.52 -23.71 11.18
C HIS A 123 -10.71 -24.65 11.26
N SER A 124 -10.99 -25.20 12.45
CA SER A 124 -12.08 -26.16 12.66
C SER A 124 -13.47 -25.58 12.42
N VAL A 125 -13.64 -24.26 12.61
CA VAL A 125 -14.92 -23.56 12.35
C VAL A 125 -15.31 -23.61 10.87
N ASP A 126 -14.33 -23.62 9.98
CA ASP A 126 -14.52 -23.67 8.53
C ASP A 126 -14.46 -25.11 8.01
N PHE A 127 -13.62 -25.96 8.62
CA PHE A 127 -13.36 -27.34 8.19
C PHE A 127 -13.46 -28.34 9.36
N PRO A 128 -14.65 -28.56 9.94
CA PRO A 128 -14.83 -29.36 11.15
C PRO A 128 -14.50 -30.85 10.95
N GLU A 129 -14.54 -31.35 9.72
CA GLU A 129 -14.21 -32.75 9.41
C GLU A 129 -12.70 -33.02 9.34
N MET A 130 -11.87 -31.98 9.25
CA MET A 130 -10.41 -32.10 9.11
C MET A 130 -9.66 -31.88 10.41
N VAL A 131 -10.27 -31.19 11.37
CA VAL A 131 -9.67 -30.88 12.67
C VAL A 131 -10.41 -31.67 13.74
N ALA A 132 -9.67 -32.50 14.49
CA ALA A 132 -10.28 -33.30 15.55
C ALA A 132 -10.78 -32.41 16.71
N GLY A 133 -11.93 -32.78 17.29
CA GLY A 133 -12.53 -32.07 18.43
C GLY A 133 -13.71 -31.19 18.03
N GLU A 134 -14.25 -30.44 19.01
CA GLU A 134 -15.37 -29.53 18.78
C GLU A 134 -14.90 -28.27 18.03
N PRO A 135 -15.64 -27.79 17.02
CA PRO A 135 -15.27 -26.57 16.29
C PRO A 135 -15.24 -25.32 17.19
N SER A 136 -14.12 -24.59 17.17
CA SER A 136 -13.97 -23.28 17.83
C SER A 136 -12.84 -22.48 17.17
N GLU A 137 -12.81 -21.16 17.40
CA GLU A 137 -11.77 -20.27 16.87
C GLU A 137 -10.36 -20.68 17.33
N GLU A 138 -10.23 -21.23 18.53
CA GLU A 138 -8.97 -21.72 19.08
C GLU A 138 -8.60 -23.13 18.63
N ASN A 139 -9.57 -23.90 18.11
CA ASN A 139 -9.32 -25.25 17.63
C ASN A 139 -8.84 -25.20 16.16
N ILE A 140 -7.52 -25.23 16.01
CA ILE A 140 -6.79 -25.16 14.74
C ILE A 140 -5.84 -26.35 14.61
N ALA A 141 -5.57 -26.81 13.39
CA ALA A 141 -4.59 -27.85 13.10
C ALA A 141 -3.49 -27.33 12.18
N HIS A 142 -2.24 -27.47 12.59
CA HIS A 142 -1.08 -27.01 11.83
C HIS A 142 -0.64 -28.04 10.80
N PHE A 143 0.02 -27.56 9.74
CA PHE A 143 0.58 -28.43 8.69
C PHE A 143 1.92 -29.06 9.08
N ASP A 144 2.66 -28.43 10.00
CA ASP A 144 3.90 -28.94 10.60
C ASP A 144 4.09 -28.40 12.03
N ALA A 145 5.22 -28.72 12.66
CA ALA A 145 5.55 -28.28 14.01
C ALA A 145 5.97 -26.79 14.13
N SER A 146 6.21 -26.10 13.02
CA SER A 146 6.75 -24.74 12.97
C SER A 146 5.89 -23.78 12.13
N PRO A 147 4.58 -23.64 12.41
CA PRO A 147 3.60 -23.01 11.52
C PRO A 147 3.80 -21.51 11.24
N THR A 148 4.75 -20.85 11.92
CA THR A 148 5.11 -19.44 11.73
C THR A 148 6.51 -19.24 11.16
N ASN A 149 7.27 -20.31 10.93
CA ASN A 149 8.61 -20.26 10.38
C ASN A 149 8.61 -20.96 9.02
N PHE A 150 9.14 -20.28 8.00
CA PHE A 150 9.24 -20.87 6.68
C PHE A 150 10.48 -21.77 6.62
N ASP A 151 10.27 -23.06 6.85
CA ASP A 151 11.29 -24.10 6.86
C ASP A 151 10.79 -25.38 6.17
N ASN A 152 11.57 -26.45 6.20
CA ASN A 152 11.24 -27.69 5.52
C ASN A 152 10.62 -28.75 6.45
N ALA A 153 10.06 -28.38 7.61
CA ALA A 153 9.48 -29.30 8.58
C ALA A 153 8.32 -30.12 7.98
N VAL A 154 7.41 -29.49 7.24
CA VAL A 154 6.34 -30.18 6.48
C VAL A 154 6.86 -31.31 5.57
N VAL A 155 8.11 -31.21 5.10
CA VAL A 155 8.75 -32.23 4.26
C VAL A 155 9.42 -33.31 5.10
N THR A 156 10.24 -32.93 6.09
CA THR A 156 10.99 -33.89 6.91
C THR A 156 10.05 -34.75 7.75
N GLU A 157 9.07 -34.14 8.39
CA GLU A 157 8.07 -34.85 9.21
C GLU A 157 7.24 -35.84 8.36
N TYR A 158 6.90 -35.46 7.13
CA TYR A 158 6.20 -36.34 6.20
C TYR A 158 7.06 -37.57 5.84
N LEU A 159 8.33 -37.37 5.47
CA LEU A 159 9.23 -38.46 5.08
C LEU A 159 9.60 -39.39 6.25
N GLU A 160 9.64 -38.85 7.47
CA GLU A 160 9.93 -39.59 8.70
C GLU A 160 8.69 -40.33 9.26
N ASN A 161 7.51 -40.06 8.70
CA ASN A 161 6.21 -40.52 9.20
C ASN A 161 5.88 -40.01 10.61
N GLU A 162 6.36 -38.81 10.95
CA GLU A 162 6.11 -38.14 12.23
C GLU A 162 5.13 -36.95 12.10
N THR A 163 4.68 -36.64 10.89
CA THR A 163 3.80 -35.48 10.62
C THR A 163 2.44 -35.56 11.32
N ALA A 164 2.03 -34.41 11.87
CA ALA A 164 0.69 -34.18 12.38
C ALA A 164 -0.23 -33.47 11.35
N ASN A 165 0.23 -33.28 10.11
CA ASN A 165 -0.52 -32.58 9.07
C ASN A 165 -1.91 -33.23 8.87
N PRO A 166 -3.02 -32.52 9.11
CA PRO A 166 -4.37 -33.07 8.96
C PRO A 166 -4.69 -33.52 7.53
N LEU A 167 -4.01 -32.97 6.51
CA LEU A 167 -4.14 -33.37 5.10
C LEU A 167 -3.24 -34.58 4.75
N VAL A 168 -2.49 -35.11 5.71
CA VAL A 168 -1.71 -36.35 5.54
C VAL A 168 -2.29 -37.48 6.39
N VAL A 169 -2.51 -37.22 7.68
CA VAL A 169 -2.88 -38.24 8.67
C VAL A 169 -4.32 -38.11 9.16
N GLY A 170 -5.15 -37.32 8.48
CA GLY A 170 -6.56 -37.15 8.79
C GLY A 170 -7.34 -38.46 8.76
N ALA A 171 -8.39 -38.56 9.59
CA ALA A 171 -9.20 -39.77 9.72
C ALA A 171 -9.97 -40.13 8.44
N ASN A 172 -10.33 -39.13 7.63
CA ASN A 172 -10.96 -39.32 6.32
C ASN A 172 -9.90 -39.26 5.22
N ASP A 173 -9.46 -40.42 4.73
CA ASP A 173 -8.45 -40.52 3.66
C ASP A 173 -8.82 -39.76 2.37
N THR A 174 -10.10 -39.48 2.13
CA THR A 174 -10.55 -38.66 0.99
C THR A 174 -10.10 -37.21 1.14
N MET A 175 -10.00 -36.68 2.36
CA MET A 175 -9.54 -35.32 2.65
C MET A 175 -8.01 -35.19 2.72
N ASN A 176 -7.27 -36.32 2.71
CA ASN A 176 -5.82 -36.33 2.84
C ASN A 176 -5.12 -35.95 1.51
N SER A 177 -5.33 -34.71 1.03
CA SER A 177 -4.79 -34.22 -0.24
C SER A 177 -3.27 -34.20 -0.28
N ASP A 178 -2.64 -33.75 0.80
CA ASP A 178 -1.19 -33.64 0.89
C ASP A 178 -0.55 -35.02 0.79
N LYS A 179 -1.09 -36.03 1.48
CA LYS A 179 -0.65 -37.44 1.33
C LYS A 179 -0.69 -37.91 -0.12
N ARG A 180 -1.77 -37.59 -0.86
CA ARG A 180 -1.91 -37.98 -2.27
C ARG A 180 -0.95 -37.24 -3.18
N ILE A 181 -0.74 -35.94 -2.95
CA ILE A 181 0.11 -35.08 -3.75
C ILE A 181 1.58 -35.41 -3.50
N PHE A 182 2.03 -35.40 -2.24
CA PHE A 182 3.42 -35.66 -1.85
C PHE A 182 3.93 -37.02 -2.32
N GLY A 183 3.07 -38.06 -2.29
CA GLY A 183 3.39 -39.40 -2.77
C GLY A 183 3.26 -39.61 -4.27
N SER A 184 2.76 -38.63 -5.04
CA SER A 184 2.33 -38.84 -6.43
C SER A 184 3.47 -39.15 -7.41
N ASP A 185 4.71 -38.77 -7.08
CA ASP A 185 5.91 -39.05 -7.88
C ASP A 185 6.83 -40.10 -7.23
N GLY A 186 6.31 -40.87 -6.26
CA GLY A 186 7.12 -41.80 -5.48
C GLY A 186 8.02 -41.10 -4.45
N ASN A 187 7.59 -39.95 -3.93
CA ASN A 187 8.30 -39.10 -2.98
C ASN A 187 9.62 -38.51 -3.53
N ALA A 188 9.84 -38.51 -4.85
CA ALA A 188 11.08 -38.01 -5.44
C ALA A 188 11.26 -36.50 -5.19
N THR A 189 10.20 -35.72 -5.37
CA THR A 189 10.21 -34.28 -5.11
C THR A 189 10.33 -34.00 -3.61
N MET A 190 9.56 -34.68 -2.76
CA MET A 190 9.67 -34.53 -1.30
C MET A 190 11.07 -34.86 -0.79
N SER A 191 11.69 -35.95 -1.27
CA SER A 191 13.08 -36.30 -0.92
C SER A 191 14.08 -35.23 -1.37
N SER A 192 13.84 -34.57 -2.50
CA SER A 192 14.68 -33.44 -2.93
C SER A 192 14.49 -32.21 -2.03
N LEU A 193 13.29 -32.00 -1.49
CA LEU A 193 12.95 -30.87 -0.64
C LEU A 193 13.38 -31.04 0.82
N SER A 194 13.88 -32.23 1.22
CA SER A 194 14.38 -32.45 2.58
C SER A 194 15.71 -31.73 2.87
N ASP A 195 16.41 -31.25 1.83
CA ASP A 195 17.55 -30.35 1.99
C ASP A 195 17.06 -28.88 2.13
N PRO A 196 17.38 -28.18 3.23
CA PRO A 196 16.85 -26.81 3.47
C PRO A 196 17.23 -25.79 2.39
N LEU A 197 18.41 -25.92 1.77
CA LEU A 197 18.84 -25.01 0.71
C LEU A 197 18.05 -25.24 -0.58
N THR A 198 17.86 -26.51 -0.94
CA THR A 198 17.03 -26.92 -2.07
C THR A 198 15.57 -26.52 -1.87
N PHE A 199 15.02 -26.73 -0.68
CA PHE A 199 13.68 -26.26 -0.30
C PHE A 199 13.54 -24.76 -0.53
N LYS A 200 14.40 -23.96 0.10
CA LYS A 200 14.37 -22.50 -0.04
C LYS A 200 14.47 -22.05 -1.50
N SER A 201 15.37 -22.65 -2.28
CA SER A 201 15.56 -22.31 -3.70
C SER A 201 14.34 -22.66 -4.55
N LYS A 202 13.81 -23.88 -4.42
CA LYS A 202 12.62 -24.31 -5.16
C LYS A 202 11.38 -23.53 -4.76
N CYS A 203 11.20 -23.25 -3.46
CA CYS A 203 10.11 -22.40 -2.97
C CYS A 203 10.20 -20.96 -3.48
N THR A 204 11.40 -20.38 -3.55
CA THR A 204 11.60 -19.06 -4.17
C THR A 204 11.08 -19.06 -5.61
N ARG A 205 11.46 -20.07 -6.39
CA ARG A 205 11.12 -20.17 -7.81
C ARG A 205 9.63 -20.42 -8.04
N ILE A 206 9.02 -21.31 -7.25
CA ILE A 206 7.61 -21.65 -7.43
C ILE A 206 6.70 -20.50 -7.01
N PHE A 207 7.03 -19.79 -5.92
CA PHE A 207 6.27 -18.62 -5.50
C PHE A 207 6.42 -17.44 -6.47
N GLU A 208 7.62 -17.20 -7.01
CA GLU A 208 7.82 -16.22 -8.10
C GLU A 208 6.89 -16.53 -9.28
N ARG A 209 6.92 -17.77 -9.78
CA ARG A 209 6.04 -18.19 -10.89
C ARG A 209 4.56 -18.08 -10.55
N MET A 210 4.18 -18.43 -9.33
CA MET A 210 2.79 -18.34 -8.85
C MET A 210 2.29 -16.89 -8.90
N ILE A 211 3.03 -15.95 -8.33
CA ILE A 211 2.58 -14.55 -8.28
C ILE A 211 2.68 -13.88 -9.66
N ASP A 212 3.58 -14.34 -10.54
CA ASP A 212 3.75 -13.82 -11.90
C ASP A 212 2.85 -14.52 -12.94
N THR A 213 1.99 -15.46 -12.51
CA THR A 213 0.96 -16.04 -13.38
C THR A 213 -0.19 -15.06 -13.55
N VAL A 214 -0.19 -14.33 -14.65
CA VAL A 214 -1.12 -13.22 -14.96
C VAL A 214 -1.75 -13.40 -16.35
N PRO A 215 -2.86 -12.70 -16.68
CA PRO A 215 -3.43 -12.75 -18.03
C PRO A 215 -2.40 -12.40 -19.10
N ALA A 216 -2.48 -13.06 -20.26
CA ALA A 216 -1.50 -12.91 -21.34
C ALA A 216 -1.40 -11.49 -21.93
N SER A 217 -2.43 -10.65 -21.72
CA SER A 217 -2.43 -9.23 -22.09
C SER A 217 -1.63 -8.35 -21.12
N VAL A 218 -1.25 -8.85 -19.95
CA VAL A 218 -0.53 -8.12 -18.92
C VAL A 218 0.97 -8.33 -19.12
N THR A 219 1.72 -7.24 -19.14
CA THR A 219 3.19 -7.26 -19.14
C THR A 219 3.67 -6.74 -17.80
N LEU A 220 4.32 -7.61 -17.02
CA LEU A 220 4.90 -7.23 -15.75
C LEU A 220 6.21 -6.47 -15.96
N THR A 221 6.57 -5.62 -14.99
CA THR A 221 7.88 -4.96 -14.97
C THR A 221 9.02 -5.97 -14.79
N GLU A 222 10.26 -5.52 -14.95
CA GLU A 222 11.38 -6.22 -14.33
C GLU A 222 11.21 -6.27 -12.80
N PRO A 223 11.87 -7.21 -12.11
CA PRO A 223 11.86 -7.26 -10.65
C PRO A 223 12.22 -5.90 -10.04
N LEU A 224 11.41 -5.48 -9.07
CA LEU A 224 11.62 -4.24 -8.36
C LEU A 224 12.64 -4.45 -7.25
N ASP A 225 13.68 -3.64 -7.26
CA ASP A 225 14.62 -3.53 -6.16
C ASP A 225 14.20 -2.45 -5.17
N ILE A 226 14.63 -2.62 -3.92
CA ILE A 226 14.44 -1.60 -2.89
C ILE A 226 15.26 -0.39 -3.27
N VAL A 227 14.61 0.76 -3.44
CA VAL A 227 15.29 2.04 -3.64
C VAL A 227 16.16 2.36 -2.44
N ASP A 228 17.47 2.44 -2.66
CA ASP A 228 18.46 2.68 -1.61
C ASP A 228 18.25 4.04 -0.94
N ILE A 229 18.02 5.08 -1.74
CA ILE A 229 17.85 6.45 -1.27
C ILE A 229 16.48 6.95 -1.68
N LYS A 230 15.58 7.13 -0.72
CA LYS A 230 14.20 7.50 -0.98
C LYS A 230 13.81 8.76 -0.19
N PRO A 231 13.51 9.89 -0.86
CA PRO A 231 12.93 11.04 -0.19
C PRO A 231 11.44 10.82 0.13
N TYR A 232 11.03 11.30 1.30
CA TYR A 232 9.66 11.40 1.78
C TYR A 232 9.43 12.87 2.10
N VAL A 233 8.86 13.59 1.14
CA VAL A 233 8.74 15.05 1.16
C VAL A 233 7.30 15.42 1.43
N ASP A 234 7.10 16.30 2.40
CA ASP A 234 5.78 16.87 2.63
C ASP A 234 5.53 17.98 1.61
N PRO A 235 4.30 18.10 1.04
CA PRO A 235 3.97 19.22 0.17
C PRO A 235 4.29 20.56 0.86
N PRO A 236 4.91 21.53 0.16
CA PRO A 236 5.26 22.81 0.77
C PRO A 236 4.04 23.49 1.43
N ARG A 237 4.21 23.97 2.68
CA ARG A 237 3.12 24.58 3.45
C ARG A 237 3.32 26.08 3.64
N LEU A 238 2.25 26.87 3.56
CA LEU A 238 2.34 28.31 3.74
C LEU A 238 2.48 28.66 5.23
N GLN A 239 3.51 29.43 5.57
CA GLN A 239 3.75 29.93 6.92
C GLN A 239 3.09 31.29 7.15
N SER A 240 2.96 31.69 8.42
CA SER A 240 2.31 32.96 8.80
C SER A 240 3.06 34.21 8.30
N ASP A 241 4.37 34.12 8.12
CA ASP A 241 5.20 35.17 7.51
C ASP A 241 5.09 35.20 5.96
N GLY A 242 4.26 34.32 5.39
CA GLY A 242 4.07 34.20 3.95
C GLY A 242 5.12 33.35 3.23
N SER A 243 6.12 32.80 3.92
CA SER A 243 7.09 31.87 3.34
C SER A 243 6.50 30.45 3.17
N LEU A 244 7.17 29.58 2.42
CA LEU A 244 6.81 28.17 2.28
C LEU A 244 7.73 27.30 3.14
N LEU A 245 7.17 26.54 4.06
CA LEU A 245 7.88 25.48 4.78
C LEU A 245 8.06 24.28 3.85
N PHE A 246 9.30 23.97 3.54
CA PHE A 246 9.71 22.76 2.83
C PHE A 246 10.43 21.83 3.80
N GLU A 247 9.83 20.67 4.04
CA GLU A 247 10.33 19.70 5.00
C GLU A 247 10.08 18.27 4.55
N GLY A 248 10.78 17.35 5.20
CA GLY A 248 10.65 15.95 4.89
C GLY A 248 11.81 15.14 5.46
N ARG A 249 11.89 13.91 4.97
CA ARG A 249 12.85 12.91 5.44
C ARG A 249 13.46 12.16 4.27
N ILE A 250 14.76 11.92 4.33
CA ILE A 250 15.50 11.07 3.39
C ILE A 250 15.79 9.75 4.07
N ARG A 251 15.28 8.66 3.48
CA ARG A 251 15.60 7.29 3.88
C ARG A 251 16.81 6.81 3.10
N VAL A 252 17.83 6.32 3.80
CA VAL A 252 19.05 5.74 3.23
C VAL A 252 19.17 4.30 3.68
N ARG A 253 19.12 3.34 2.76
CA ARG A 253 19.38 1.92 3.03
C ARG A 253 20.87 1.76 3.34
N ASN A 254 21.18 1.25 4.55
CA ASN A 254 22.54 1.13 5.07
C ASN A 254 22.81 -0.32 5.49
N ASN A 255 23.34 -1.12 4.59
CA ASN A 255 23.64 -2.52 4.86
C ASN A 255 24.84 -3.00 4.05
N ALA A 256 25.25 -4.25 4.27
CA ALA A 256 26.38 -4.85 3.56
C ALA A 256 26.20 -4.88 2.04
N GLU A 257 24.96 -5.02 1.54
CA GLU A 257 24.66 -5.04 0.10
C GLU A 257 24.93 -3.68 -0.57
N THR A 258 24.56 -2.59 0.10
CA THR A 258 24.76 -1.22 -0.42
C THR A 258 26.18 -0.71 -0.20
N GLY A 259 26.90 -1.27 0.77
CA GLY A 259 28.20 -0.75 1.22
C GLY A 259 28.11 0.62 1.90
N ILE A 260 26.90 1.10 2.19
CA ILE A 260 26.65 2.41 2.80
C ILE A 260 26.63 2.26 4.32
N ASN A 261 27.48 3.03 5.01
CA ASN A 261 27.42 3.16 6.47
C ASN A 261 26.64 4.42 6.86
N GLY A 262 25.48 4.23 7.47
CA GLY A 262 24.62 5.33 7.94
C GLY A 262 25.24 6.27 8.97
N ASP A 263 26.26 5.83 9.70
CA ASP A 263 26.97 6.63 10.71
C ASP A 263 28.10 7.49 10.10
N ASP A 264 28.46 7.24 8.84
CA ASP A 264 29.54 7.91 8.11
C ASP A 264 28.99 8.75 6.95
N LEU A 265 27.83 9.38 7.15
CA LEU A 265 27.12 10.16 6.14
C LEU A 265 26.69 11.54 6.62
N GLU A 266 26.92 12.52 5.77
CA GLU A 266 26.23 13.81 5.75
C GLU A 266 25.26 13.83 4.58
N VAL A 267 24.01 14.22 4.84
CA VAL A 267 22.96 14.37 3.82
C VAL A 267 22.56 15.84 3.74
N SER A 268 22.51 16.36 2.52
CA SER A 268 22.03 17.72 2.25
C SER A 268 21.27 17.76 0.93
N LEU A 269 20.56 18.86 0.69
CA LEU A 269 19.78 19.06 -0.52
C LEU A 269 20.18 20.40 -1.14
N ASN A 270 20.23 20.44 -2.47
CA ASN A 270 20.18 21.68 -3.24
C ASN A 270 18.88 21.69 -4.03
N TYR A 271 18.29 22.87 -4.19
CA TYR A 271 17.03 22.99 -4.93
C TYR A 271 17.10 24.10 -5.97
N LEU A 272 16.25 23.97 -6.98
CA LEU A 272 15.99 25.00 -7.98
C LEU A 272 14.65 25.67 -7.68
N ASP A 273 14.59 26.98 -7.81
CA ASP A 273 13.33 27.72 -7.77
C ASP A 273 12.44 27.43 -8.99
N ARG A 274 11.27 28.05 -9.08
CA ARG A 274 10.34 27.86 -10.21
C ARG A 274 10.89 28.40 -11.54
N GLN A 275 11.91 29.24 -11.52
CA GLN A 275 12.59 29.76 -12.71
C GLN A 275 13.83 28.95 -13.08
N GLY A 276 14.16 27.91 -12.30
CA GLY A 276 15.34 27.06 -12.52
C GLY A 276 16.64 27.63 -11.93
N SER A 277 16.56 28.68 -11.11
CA SER A 277 17.74 29.25 -10.45
C SER A 277 18.06 28.46 -9.17
N PRO A 278 19.34 28.13 -8.91
CA PRO A 278 19.73 27.44 -7.69
C PRO A 278 19.64 28.36 -6.47
N ASP A 279 19.25 27.81 -5.32
CA ASP A 279 19.45 28.47 -4.04
C ASP A 279 20.94 28.58 -3.70
N ALA A 280 21.32 29.63 -2.97
CA ALA A 280 22.71 29.87 -2.58
C ALA A 280 23.19 28.91 -1.49
N ASP A 281 22.28 28.44 -0.62
CA ASP A 281 22.60 27.56 0.49
C ASP A 281 22.11 26.14 0.22
N VAL A 282 22.83 25.16 0.78
CA VAL A 282 22.33 23.79 0.88
C VAL A 282 21.42 23.65 2.10
N ILE A 283 20.37 22.84 1.97
CA ILE A 283 19.51 22.44 3.08
C ILE A 283 20.16 21.23 3.74
N VAL A 284 20.63 21.37 4.97
CA VAL A 284 21.20 20.25 5.73
C VAL A 284 20.09 19.35 6.25
N ALA A 285 20.18 18.04 5.97
CA ALA A 285 19.30 17.03 6.55
C ALA A 285 20.01 16.37 7.75
N SER A 286 19.48 16.61 8.95
CA SER A 286 20.05 16.08 10.19
C SER A 286 19.57 14.67 10.45
N ARG A 287 20.43 13.79 10.97
CA ARG A 287 20.00 12.42 11.35
C ARG A 287 18.83 12.48 12.35
N ALA A 288 17.80 11.70 12.07
CA ALA A 288 16.66 11.53 12.97
C ALA A 288 17.13 10.99 14.32
N ARG A 289 16.52 11.47 15.42
CA ARG A 289 16.95 11.08 16.79
C ARG A 289 16.23 9.85 17.32
N SER A 290 14.96 9.67 16.95
CA SER A 290 14.14 8.55 17.44
C SER A 290 14.77 7.22 17.02
N ARG A 291 14.97 6.30 17.98
CA ARG A 291 15.64 5.00 17.78
C ARG A 291 16.98 5.11 17.03
N GLY A 292 17.75 6.17 17.29
CA GLY A 292 19.03 6.43 16.59
C GLY A 292 18.88 6.73 15.09
N GLY A 293 17.67 7.11 14.67
CA GLY A 293 17.33 7.36 13.28
C GLY A 293 17.34 6.10 12.43
N GLN A 294 17.16 4.93 13.03
CA GLN A 294 17.18 3.64 12.33
C GLN A 294 15.77 3.04 12.24
N SER A 295 15.52 2.35 11.13
CA SER A 295 14.40 1.42 10.98
C SER A 295 14.88 0.15 10.30
N TYR A 296 14.14 -0.94 10.49
CA TYR A 296 14.49 -2.26 9.96
C TYR A 296 13.38 -2.71 9.01
N GLY A 297 13.78 -3.34 7.91
CA GLY A 297 12.89 -4.00 6.97
C GLY A 297 13.23 -5.47 6.83
N PHE A 298 12.55 -6.12 5.90
CA PHE A 298 12.73 -7.53 5.58
C PHE A 298 14.16 -7.88 5.16
N TRP A 299 14.55 -9.14 5.35
CA TRP A 299 15.83 -9.71 4.94
C TRP A 299 17.07 -8.91 5.38
N GLY A 300 17.06 -8.42 6.61
CA GLY A 300 18.20 -7.69 7.18
C GLY A 300 18.42 -6.30 6.59
N ASN A 301 17.45 -5.75 5.87
CA ASN A 301 17.53 -4.36 5.43
C ASN A 301 17.46 -3.42 6.63
N THR A 302 18.43 -2.51 6.70
CA THR A 302 18.44 -1.43 7.68
C THR A 302 18.36 -0.11 6.93
N PHE A 303 17.73 0.89 7.53
CA PHE A 303 17.62 2.23 6.97
C PHE A 303 17.96 3.30 8.00
N THR A 304 18.78 4.28 7.60
CA THR A 304 19.00 5.54 8.31
C THR A 304 18.07 6.62 7.78
N TRP A 305 17.53 7.44 8.68
CA TRP A 305 16.67 8.56 8.36
C TRP A 305 17.35 9.90 8.65
N PHE A 306 17.24 10.82 7.70
CA PHE A 306 17.71 12.20 7.81
C PHE A 306 16.53 13.15 7.57
N GLU A 307 16.35 14.14 8.44
CA GLU A 307 15.21 15.05 8.44
C GLU A 307 15.69 16.45 8.09
N PHE A 308 14.96 17.13 7.22
CA PHE A 308 15.27 18.50 6.82
C PHE A 308 14.05 19.40 6.97
N SER A 309 14.30 20.69 7.17
CA SER A 309 13.26 21.71 7.24
C SER A 309 13.87 23.05 6.83
N ARG A 310 13.22 23.77 5.92
CA ARG A 310 13.67 25.07 5.40
C ARG A 310 12.47 25.95 5.05
N SER A 311 12.52 27.21 5.44
CA SER A 311 11.62 28.25 4.92
C SER A 311 12.13 28.75 3.58
N ILE A 312 11.27 28.68 2.55
CA ILE A 312 11.54 29.08 1.17
C ILE A 312 10.71 30.33 0.85
N ASN A 313 11.28 31.25 0.08
CA ASN A 313 10.54 32.43 -0.36
C ASN A 313 9.36 32.01 -1.26
N ALA A 314 8.13 32.33 -0.85
CA ALA A 314 6.93 31.94 -1.60
C ALA A 314 6.79 32.61 -2.98
N SER A 315 7.52 33.71 -3.24
CA SER A 315 7.50 34.36 -4.57
C SER A 315 8.31 33.59 -5.62
N THR A 316 9.43 32.97 -5.22
CA THR A 316 10.27 32.14 -6.11
C THR A 316 9.87 30.66 -6.02
N GLY A 317 9.54 30.17 -4.83
CA GLY A 317 9.13 28.78 -4.58
C GLY A 317 10.25 27.77 -4.88
N ILE A 318 9.85 26.52 -5.12
CA ILE A 318 10.73 25.38 -5.40
C ILE A 318 10.12 24.56 -6.54
N SER A 319 10.94 24.09 -7.47
CA SER A 319 10.50 23.22 -8.58
C SER A 319 11.06 21.80 -8.48
N ASN A 320 12.28 21.66 -7.98
CA ASN A 320 12.93 20.36 -7.79
C ASN A 320 14.10 20.49 -6.82
N PHE A 321 14.59 19.35 -6.32
CA PHE A 321 15.82 19.26 -5.54
C PHE A 321 16.66 18.05 -5.93
N ASN A 322 17.96 18.09 -5.67
CA ASN A 322 18.81 16.90 -5.64
C ASN A 322 19.25 16.59 -4.21
N ILE A 323 19.60 15.33 -3.97
CA ILE A 323 20.16 14.90 -2.68
C ILE A 323 21.67 14.77 -2.84
N LEU A 324 22.42 15.43 -1.96
CA LEU A 324 23.85 15.31 -1.85
C LEU A 324 24.16 14.36 -0.69
N LEU A 325 24.78 13.23 -1.00
CA LEU A 325 25.28 12.28 -0.03
C LEU A 325 26.80 12.39 0.05
N LYS A 326 27.32 12.79 1.20
CA LYS A 326 28.75 12.89 1.46
C LYS A 326 29.18 11.85 2.48
N THR A 327 30.13 11.00 2.11
CA THR A 327 30.78 10.06 3.03
C THR A 327 31.81 10.81 3.86
N THR A 328 31.61 10.89 5.18
CA THR A 328 32.42 11.79 6.03
C THR A 328 33.88 11.37 6.13
N SER A 329 34.17 10.07 6.15
CA SER A 329 35.52 9.53 6.26
C SER A 329 36.38 9.78 5.03
N THR A 330 35.79 9.80 3.83
CA THR A 330 36.51 9.97 2.56
C THR A 330 36.36 11.37 1.97
N GLY A 331 35.34 12.12 2.39
CA GLY A 331 34.96 13.41 1.79
C GLY A 331 34.31 13.28 0.41
N THR A 332 34.04 12.06 -0.07
CA THR A 332 33.41 11.83 -1.37
C THR A 332 31.94 12.24 -1.34
N THR A 333 31.51 13.02 -2.33
CA THR A 333 30.11 13.45 -2.48
C THR A 333 29.51 12.87 -3.76
N SER A 334 28.30 12.32 -3.64
CA SER A 334 27.46 11.93 -4.77
C SER A 334 26.21 12.81 -4.82
N ILE A 335 25.74 13.10 -6.02
CA ILE A 335 24.50 13.84 -6.27
C ILE A 335 23.48 12.86 -6.85
N LEU A 336 22.31 12.82 -6.24
CA LEU A 336 21.18 12.01 -6.70
C LEU A 336 20.11 12.93 -7.25
N ASP A 337 19.85 12.79 -8.53
CA ASP A 337 18.96 13.63 -9.34
C ASP A 337 17.74 12.86 -9.85
N ASN A 338 17.27 11.91 -9.04
CA ASN A 338 16.13 11.06 -9.33
C ASN A 338 16.31 10.28 -10.66
N SER A 339 17.36 9.47 -10.72
CA SER A 339 17.67 8.60 -11.88
C SER A 339 17.93 9.36 -13.19
N ASN A 340 18.77 10.41 -13.15
CA ASN A 340 19.12 11.24 -14.30
C ASN A 340 17.94 12.03 -14.88
N THR A 341 16.90 12.31 -14.08
CA THR A 341 15.77 13.15 -14.51
C THR A 341 16.03 14.64 -14.28
N GLY A 342 17.16 15.00 -13.66
CA GLY A 342 17.55 16.37 -13.35
C GLY A 342 17.06 16.88 -11.98
N GLY A 343 16.41 16.02 -11.20
CA GLY A 343 15.99 16.30 -9.82
C GLY A 343 14.66 15.66 -9.42
N TYR A 344 14.43 15.60 -8.12
CA TYR A 344 13.14 15.19 -7.54
C TYR A 344 12.16 16.35 -7.67
N PRO A 345 11.05 16.20 -8.41
CA PRO A 345 10.12 17.30 -8.65
C PRO A 345 9.35 17.66 -7.38
N VAL A 346 9.06 18.95 -7.21
CA VAL A 346 8.22 19.50 -6.13
C VAL A 346 7.25 20.51 -6.74
N ASP A 347 5.97 20.34 -6.48
CA ASP A 347 4.96 21.35 -6.84
C ASP A 347 4.83 22.37 -5.71
N SER A 348 5.21 23.61 -5.98
CA SER A 348 5.00 24.76 -5.08
C SER A 348 4.02 25.79 -5.64
N ASN A 349 3.26 25.44 -6.68
CA ASN A 349 2.18 26.25 -7.24
C ASN A 349 0.83 25.88 -6.61
N PHE A 350 0.62 24.60 -6.36
CA PHE A 350 -0.56 24.08 -5.68
C PHE A 350 -0.18 23.59 -4.29
N LEU A 351 -0.67 24.28 -3.25
CA LEU A 351 -0.25 24.03 -1.88
C LEU A 351 -1.34 23.26 -1.12
N TYR A 352 -1.04 22.01 -0.73
CA TYR A 352 -1.92 21.23 0.13
C TYR A 352 -1.69 21.59 1.60
N GLN A 353 -2.63 22.34 2.21
CA GLN A 353 -2.48 22.89 3.57
C GLN A 353 -3.03 21.97 4.66
N GLN A 354 -2.71 20.67 4.69
CA GLN A 354 -3.40 19.72 5.58
C GLN A 354 -3.46 20.12 7.07
N THR A 355 -2.37 20.62 7.63
CA THR A 355 -2.31 21.02 9.05
C THR A 355 -3.13 22.27 9.38
N ASP A 356 -3.41 23.08 8.37
CA ASP A 356 -4.23 24.29 8.46
C ASP A 356 -5.63 24.08 7.86
N SER A 357 -5.80 22.95 7.18
CA SER A 357 -7.04 22.40 6.67
C SER A 357 -7.54 21.41 7.71
N CYS A 358 -8.08 21.95 8.81
CA CYS A 358 -9.22 21.26 9.35
C CYS A 358 -10.27 21.17 8.22
N ILE A 359 -11.22 20.25 8.29
CA ILE A 359 -12.43 20.20 7.41
C ILE A 359 -13.20 21.56 7.37
N THR A 360 -12.72 22.60 8.05
CA THR A 360 -13.23 23.96 8.12
C THR A 360 -12.54 24.90 7.13
N GLY A 361 -13.14 25.09 5.95
CA GLY A 361 -12.66 26.05 4.93
C GLY A 361 -12.38 27.46 5.49
N THR A 362 -13.09 27.89 6.52
CA THR A 362 -12.85 29.16 7.24
C THR A 362 -11.43 29.30 7.80
N GLY A 363 -10.85 28.24 8.37
CA GLY A 363 -9.51 28.28 8.96
C GLY A 363 -8.43 28.52 7.90
N VAL A 364 -8.56 27.81 6.77
CA VAL A 364 -7.69 27.99 5.59
C VAL A 364 -7.79 29.41 5.06
N ALA A 365 -9.00 29.92 4.85
CA ALA A 365 -9.21 31.29 4.37
C ALA A 365 -8.64 32.35 5.33
N ALA A 366 -8.85 32.19 6.64
CA ALA A 366 -8.30 33.10 7.65
C ALA A 366 -6.77 33.14 7.64
N ARG A 367 -6.11 31.99 7.48
CA ARG A 367 -4.65 31.92 7.37
C ARG A 367 -4.14 32.57 6.10
N LEU A 368 -4.80 32.33 4.95
CA LEU A 368 -4.43 32.96 3.68
C LEU A 368 -4.53 34.48 3.75
N HIS A 369 -5.59 35.03 4.37
CA HIS A 369 -5.72 36.47 4.59
C HIS A 369 -4.67 37.05 5.55
N ALA A 370 -4.20 36.26 6.52
CA ALA A 370 -3.18 36.68 7.47
C ALA A 370 -1.75 36.64 6.89
N ALA A 371 -1.51 35.89 5.81
CA ALA A 371 -0.21 35.73 5.22
C ALA A 371 0.23 37.02 4.48
N GLN A 372 1.38 37.57 4.89
CA GLN A 372 1.85 38.90 4.47
C GLN A 372 2.03 39.06 2.96
N ASN A 373 2.32 37.97 2.25
CA ASN A 373 2.57 37.97 0.81
C ASN A 373 1.29 38.06 -0.05
N PHE A 374 0.10 37.89 0.54
CA PHE A 374 -1.18 37.98 -0.17
C PHE A 374 -1.87 39.35 0.00
N GLY A 375 -1.34 40.24 0.84
CA GLY A 375 -1.80 41.63 0.98
C GLY A 375 -3.32 41.74 1.18
N ASP A 376 -3.97 42.60 0.38
CA ASP A 376 -5.43 42.78 0.34
C ASP A 376 -6.10 41.98 -0.80
N ALA A 377 -5.46 40.93 -1.31
CA ALA A 377 -6.05 40.12 -2.37
C ALA A 377 -7.35 39.46 -1.91
N GLU A 378 -8.41 39.58 -2.71
CA GLU A 378 -9.67 38.89 -2.47
C GLU A 378 -9.54 37.40 -2.82
N LEU A 379 -9.72 36.53 -1.83
CA LEU A 379 -9.72 35.09 -2.01
C LEU A 379 -10.92 34.63 -2.85
N GLY A 380 -10.65 33.74 -3.79
CA GLY A 380 -11.66 32.90 -4.43
C GLY A 380 -11.66 31.50 -3.82
N CYS A 381 -12.76 30.77 -3.99
CA CYS A 381 -12.93 29.41 -3.50
C CYS A 381 -13.49 28.52 -4.61
N VAL A 382 -12.85 27.37 -4.84
CA VAL A 382 -13.43 26.29 -5.65
C VAL A 382 -13.74 25.14 -4.70
N TRP A 383 -15.03 24.87 -4.52
CA TRP A 383 -15.54 23.91 -3.55
C TRP A 383 -15.93 22.61 -4.24
N PHE A 384 -15.22 21.52 -3.96
CA PHE A 384 -15.52 20.21 -4.53
C PHE A 384 -16.31 19.37 -3.53
N ASP A 385 -17.62 19.26 -3.72
CA ASP A 385 -18.44 18.36 -2.89
C ASP A 385 -19.79 18.00 -3.53
N ALA A 386 -20.32 16.84 -3.16
CA ALA A 386 -21.66 16.37 -3.46
C ALA A 386 -22.77 17.23 -2.84
N HIS A 387 -22.56 17.75 -1.64
CA HIS A 387 -23.55 18.48 -0.86
C HIS A 387 -23.32 19.99 -1.00
N ASP A 388 -24.32 20.82 -0.68
CA ASP A 388 -24.23 22.27 -0.81
C ASP A 388 -23.34 22.93 0.25
N TYR A 389 -23.27 22.40 1.46
CA TYR A 389 -22.56 22.98 2.62
C TYR A 389 -22.88 24.47 2.88
N PHE A 390 -24.08 24.89 2.45
CA PHE A 390 -24.56 26.27 2.48
C PHE A 390 -25.73 26.47 3.46
N ASN A 391 -25.85 25.57 4.43
CA ASN A 391 -26.83 25.70 5.50
C ASN A 391 -26.42 26.77 6.52
N THR A 392 -27.42 27.34 7.18
CA THR A 392 -27.23 28.12 8.42
C THR A 392 -27.88 27.35 9.57
N PRO A 393 -27.60 27.68 10.86
CA PRO A 393 -28.23 27.01 12.00
C PRO A 393 -29.77 26.96 11.92
N ASP A 394 -30.38 27.93 11.24
CA ASP A 394 -31.84 28.03 11.08
C ASP A 394 -32.39 27.18 9.92
N THR A 395 -31.53 26.63 9.04
CA THR A 395 -31.96 25.87 7.86
C THR A 395 -31.51 24.41 7.84
N VAL A 396 -30.62 23.99 8.75
CA VAL A 396 -30.16 22.59 8.83
C VAL A 396 -31.36 21.68 9.17
N MET A 397 -31.73 20.80 8.23
CA MET A 397 -32.79 19.80 8.44
C MET A 397 -32.25 18.39 8.65
N SER A 398 -31.02 18.12 8.21
CA SER A 398 -30.38 16.79 8.29
C SER A 398 -29.90 16.42 9.69
N GLY A 399 -29.82 17.40 10.61
CA GLY A 399 -29.12 17.25 11.89
C GLY A 399 -27.59 17.21 11.77
N TYR A 400 -27.04 17.30 10.56
CA TYR A 400 -25.60 17.33 10.33
C TYR A 400 -25.07 18.75 10.50
N PHE A 401 -24.45 19.01 11.65
CA PHE A 401 -23.96 20.33 12.03
C PHE A 401 -22.87 20.87 11.10
N ASP A 402 -22.07 19.99 10.49
CA ASP A 402 -20.97 20.38 9.61
C ASP A 402 -21.43 20.79 8.20
N SER A 403 -22.73 21.01 7.96
CA SER A 403 -23.31 21.43 6.68
C SER A 403 -23.24 22.94 6.40
N MET A 404 -22.43 23.70 7.15
CA MET A 404 -22.34 25.16 7.11
C MET A 404 -21.00 25.80 6.63
N PRO A 405 -19.91 25.09 6.25
CA PRO A 405 -18.64 25.68 5.83
C PRO A 405 -18.72 26.80 4.80
N ILE A 406 -19.55 26.69 3.75
CA ILE A 406 -19.66 27.74 2.74
C ILE A 406 -20.37 28.96 3.33
N SER A 407 -21.44 28.77 4.11
CA SER A 407 -22.11 29.86 4.81
C SER A 407 -21.20 30.54 5.84
N MET A 408 -20.31 29.80 6.49
CA MET A 408 -19.30 30.36 7.40
C MET A 408 -18.24 31.16 6.62
N LEU A 409 -17.73 30.62 5.51
CA LEU A 409 -16.80 31.30 4.61
C LEU A 409 -17.36 32.63 4.10
N ALA A 410 -18.64 32.65 3.71
CA ALA A 410 -19.34 33.83 3.23
C ALA A 410 -19.85 34.75 4.37
N GLY A 411 -19.55 34.43 5.64
CA GLY A 411 -19.97 35.23 6.79
C GLY A 411 -21.48 35.30 7.01
N GLN A 412 -22.23 34.30 6.55
CA GLN A 412 -23.69 34.27 6.61
C GLN A 412 -24.24 33.65 7.91
N CYS A 413 -23.45 32.84 8.62
CA CYS A 413 -23.84 32.24 9.89
C CYS A 413 -22.70 32.30 10.92
N LEU A 414 -23.01 32.03 12.19
CA LEU A 414 -22.04 31.92 13.30
C LEU A 414 -21.09 33.14 13.45
N LYS A 415 -21.53 34.33 13.03
CA LYS A 415 -20.71 35.55 12.88
C LYS A 415 -19.87 35.90 14.12
N GLY A 416 -20.48 35.91 15.30
CA GLY A 416 -19.78 36.21 16.55
C GLY A 416 -18.68 35.20 16.90
N MET A 417 -18.82 33.93 16.50
CA MET A 417 -17.74 32.94 16.67
C MET A 417 -16.64 33.17 15.64
N LEU A 418 -17.01 33.45 14.38
CA LEU A 418 -16.05 33.70 13.30
C LEU A 418 -15.17 34.92 13.57
N GLU A 419 -15.70 35.97 14.20
CA GLU A 419 -14.94 37.16 14.62
C GLU A 419 -13.81 36.86 15.61
N THR A 420 -13.91 35.75 16.35
CA THR A 420 -12.85 35.33 17.28
C THR A 420 -11.67 34.65 16.59
N VAL A 421 -11.81 34.29 15.31
CA VAL A 421 -10.78 33.59 14.53
C VAL A 421 -9.79 34.63 13.96
N PRO A 422 -8.51 34.63 14.38
CA PRO A 422 -7.52 35.57 13.87
C PRO A 422 -7.37 35.48 12.35
N GLY A 423 -7.41 36.62 11.66
CA GLY A 423 -7.29 36.69 10.20
C GLY A 423 -8.58 36.38 9.44
N HIS A 424 -9.69 36.07 10.12
CA HIS A 424 -10.96 35.83 9.44
C HIS A 424 -11.44 37.08 8.68
N ARG A 425 -11.78 36.89 7.41
CA ARG A 425 -12.54 37.81 6.57
C ARG A 425 -13.48 36.96 5.73
N SER A 426 -14.70 37.43 5.52
CA SER A 426 -15.68 36.72 4.69
C SER A 426 -15.28 36.81 3.21
N ILE A 427 -15.47 35.73 2.46
CA ILE A 427 -15.29 35.72 1.00
C ILE A 427 -16.58 36.16 0.30
N SER A 428 -16.44 36.79 -0.87
CA SER A 428 -17.59 37.05 -1.73
C SER A 428 -18.05 35.75 -2.39
N LEU A 429 -19.36 35.49 -2.39
CA LEU A 429 -19.95 34.36 -3.11
C LEU A 429 -19.77 34.48 -4.62
N GLU A 430 -19.56 35.67 -5.17
CA GLU A 430 -19.22 35.87 -6.59
C GLU A 430 -17.85 35.26 -6.97
N ARG A 431 -17.02 34.93 -5.97
CA ARG A 431 -15.72 34.29 -6.15
C ARG A 431 -15.74 32.83 -5.70
N LEU A 432 -16.93 32.26 -5.50
CA LEU A 432 -17.13 30.86 -5.17
C LEU A 432 -17.61 30.11 -6.43
N VAL A 433 -16.97 28.98 -6.71
CA VAL A 433 -17.43 27.99 -7.70
C VAL A 433 -17.62 26.67 -6.97
N HIS A 434 -18.80 26.08 -7.05
CA HIS A 434 -19.10 24.76 -6.50
C HIS A 434 -19.05 23.71 -7.60
N VAL A 435 -18.27 22.66 -7.41
CA VAL A 435 -18.12 21.57 -8.39
C VAL A 435 -18.67 20.27 -7.82
N GLY A 436 -19.59 19.63 -8.56
CA GLY A 436 -20.06 18.28 -8.26
C GLY A 436 -21.28 18.17 -7.33
N MET A 437 -21.99 19.29 -7.09
CA MET A 437 -23.19 19.33 -6.28
C MET A 437 -24.29 18.45 -6.89
N ARG A 438 -24.68 17.38 -6.18
CA ARG A 438 -25.67 16.41 -6.67
C ARG A 438 -26.58 15.83 -5.57
N ASP A 439 -26.15 15.86 -4.31
CA ASP A 439 -26.90 15.31 -3.18
C ASP A 439 -27.43 16.45 -2.28
N VAL A 440 -28.54 17.04 -2.72
CA VAL A 440 -29.17 18.18 -2.06
C VAL A 440 -30.69 18.07 -2.13
N ASN A 441 -31.36 18.48 -1.07
CA ASN A 441 -32.81 18.54 -1.01
C ASN A 441 -33.35 19.81 -1.72
N ARG A 442 -34.69 19.92 -1.78
CA ARG A 442 -35.36 21.04 -2.49
C ARG A 442 -35.05 22.41 -1.89
N LEU A 443 -34.95 22.52 -0.57
CA LEU A 443 -34.69 23.78 0.13
C LEU A 443 -33.24 24.22 -0.08
N GLU A 444 -32.29 23.31 0.08
CA GLU A 444 -30.85 23.54 -0.18
C GLU A 444 -30.64 24.02 -1.62
N ARG A 445 -31.21 23.32 -2.59
CA ARG A 445 -31.13 23.71 -4.01
C ARG A 445 -31.69 25.11 -4.27
N ALA A 446 -32.80 25.47 -3.64
CA ALA A 446 -33.39 26.81 -3.78
C ALA A 446 -32.48 27.89 -3.19
N ARG A 447 -31.91 27.66 -2.00
CA ARG A 447 -30.99 28.60 -1.34
C ARG A 447 -29.71 28.80 -2.13
N VAL A 448 -29.13 27.75 -2.69
CA VAL A 448 -27.97 27.85 -3.60
C VAL A 448 -28.34 28.69 -4.84
N GLY A 449 -29.50 28.44 -5.44
CA GLY A 449 -29.99 29.21 -6.58
C GLY A 449 -30.22 30.70 -6.26
N GLU A 450 -30.71 31.03 -5.07
CA GLU A 450 -30.89 32.40 -4.60
C GLU A 450 -29.55 33.09 -4.28
N ALA A 451 -28.56 32.33 -3.81
CA ALA A 451 -27.23 32.84 -3.47
C ALA A 451 -26.38 33.21 -4.69
N GLY A 452 -26.67 32.60 -5.85
CA GLY A 452 -26.16 33.06 -7.15
C GLY A 452 -24.69 32.78 -7.43
N PHE A 453 -24.03 31.90 -6.66
CA PHE A 453 -22.69 31.41 -6.99
C PHE A 453 -22.76 30.28 -8.02
N ASP A 454 -21.69 30.12 -8.82
CA ASP A 454 -21.66 29.15 -9.90
C ASP A 454 -21.62 27.72 -9.37
N VAL A 455 -22.42 26.84 -9.97
CA VAL A 455 -22.42 25.39 -9.70
C VAL A 455 -22.17 24.64 -11.01
N ILE A 456 -21.13 23.81 -11.02
CA ILE A 456 -20.64 23.04 -12.18
C ILE A 456 -20.86 21.55 -11.98
#